data_AF-A0A534KUJ7-F1
#
_entry.id   AF-A0A534KUJ7-F1
#
_cell.length_a   1.000
_cell.length_b   1.000
_cell.length_c   1.000
_cell.angle_alpha   90.00
_cell.angle_beta   90.00
_cell.angle_gamma   90.00
#
_symmetry.space_group_name_H-M   'P 1'
#
loop_
_entity.id
_entity.type
_entity.pdbx_description
1 polymer ?
#
loop_
_entity_poly.entity_id
_entity_poly.type
_entity_poly.pdbx_seq_one_letter_code
_entity_poly.pdbx_strand_id
1 'polypeptide(L)'
;MVMTGSMAKYTKGNLLLIDDRPIRYAMSNIYEIGATWPKSYDRVVIGKNGPYVLACFRAEGEDASWWYMPHDEYLLLVEGEVRVDYIEPREQLKPGPHKNVTGTDMGHMVLRDGSLASLPARVAYRMRAPKKSLVLLQTKHSEWLTYAWEEICLTEE
;
A
#
# COMPACT_ATOMS: atom_id res chain seq x y z
N MET A 1 -26.03 -10.12 3.96
CA MET A 1 -25.16 -8.94 4.08
C MET A 1 -23.78 -9.44 4.45
N VAL A 2 -22.75 -9.16 3.65
CA VAL A 2 -21.37 -9.57 3.98
C VAL A 2 -20.84 -8.60 5.03
N MET A 3 -20.31 -9.12 6.15
CA MET A 3 -19.60 -8.28 7.11
C MET A 3 -18.26 -7.86 6.51
N THR A 4 -18.05 -6.56 6.34
CA THR A 4 -16.76 -5.97 5.94
C THR A 4 -16.23 -5.09 7.07
N GLY A 5 -14.91 -4.99 7.18
CA GLY A 5 -14.26 -4.02 8.07
C GLY A 5 -14.13 -2.66 7.39
N SER A 6 -13.86 -1.64 8.20
CA SER A 6 -13.41 -0.32 7.74
C SER A 6 -12.39 0.27 8.72
N MET A 7 -11.65 1.28 8.30
CA MET A 7 -10.76 2.06 9.18
C MET A 7 -11.52 2.69 10.34
N ALA A 8 -12.82 2.99 10.17
CA ALA A 8 -13.67 3.51 11.23
C ALA A 8 -14.19 2.41 12.18
N LYS A 9 -14.33 1.17 11.71
CA LYS A 9 -14.86 0.05 12.48
C LYS A 9 -14.30 -1.28 12.00
N TYR A 10 -13.38 -1.84 12.78
CA TYR A 10 -12.82 -3.17 12.55
C TYR A 10 -12.77 -3.95 13.86
N THR A 11 -12.73 -5.28 13.75
CA THR A 11 -12.44 -6.18 14.86
C THR A 11 -11.17 -6.93 14.51
N LYS A 12 -10.06 -6.63 15.20
CA LYS A 12 -8.82 -7.38 15.05
C LYS A 12 -9.04 -8.79 15.63
N GLY A 13 -8.59 -9.81 14.90
CA GLY A 13 -8.61 -11.18 15.40
C GLY A 13 -7.62 -11.37 16.55
N ASN A 14 -7.59 -12.57 17.12
CA ASN A 14 -6.57 -12.97 18.09
C ASN A 14 -5.95 -14.33 17.71
N LEU A 15 -4.81 -14.67 18.30
CA LEU A 15 -4.18 -15.98 18.23
C LEU A 15 -4.50 -16.78 19.50
N LEU A 16 -5.01 -17.99 19.33
CA LEU A 16 -5.06 -18.97 20.41
C LEU A 16 -3.85 -19.89 20.26
N LEU A 17 -2.83 -19.67 21.09
CA LEU A 17 -1.58 -20.44 21.06
C LEU A 17 -1.68 -21.65 22.00
N ILE A 18 -1.05 -22.76 21.61
CA ILE A 18 -0.95 -23.97 22.45
C ILE A 18 0.49 -24.14 22.92
N ASP A 19 1.42 -24.25 21.98
CA ASP A 19 2.87 -24.33 22.21
C ASP A 19 3.59 -23.65 21.04
N ASP A 20 3.37 -22.34 20.90
CA ASP A 20 4.00 -21.52 19.86
C ASP A 20 4.15 -20.08 20.33
N ARG A 21 4.74 -19.20 19.49
CA ARG A 21 4.98 -17.78 19.80
C ARG A 21 4.24 -16.88 18.81
N PRO A 22 3.58 -15.80 19.26
CA PRO A 22 2.76 -14.94 18.40
C PRO A 22 3.56 -14.31 17.25
N ILE A 23 4.84 -13.97 17.51
CA ILE A 23 5.76 -13.39 16.52
C ILE A 23 5.97 -14.26 15.26
N ARG A 24 5.75 -15.58 15.33
CA ARG A 24 5.88 -16.48 14.17
C ARG A 24 4.74 -16.34 13.16
N TYR A 25 3.64 -15.71 13.55
CA TYR A 25 2.47 -15.51 12.69
C TYR A 25 2.44 -14.15 12.00
N ALA A 26 3.31 -13.20 12.40
CA ALA A 26 3.36 -11.84 11.88
C ALA A 26 1.96 -11.18 11.80
N MET A 27 1.11 -11.43 12.80
CA MET A 27 -0.30 -11.08 12.75
C MET A 27 -0.51 -9.58 12.95
N SER A 28 -1.12 -8.92 11.96
CA SER A 28 -1.47 -7.50 11.96
C SER A 28 -2.90 -7.29 11.42
N ASN A 29 -3.43 -6.07 11.47
CA ASN A 29 -4.71 -5.73 10.83
C ASN A 29 -4.55 -4.49 9.93
N ILE A 30 -4.95 -4.60 8.66
CA ILE A 30 -4.79 -3.52 7.68
C ILE A 30 -5.64 -2.28 8.00
N TYR A 31 -6.82 -2.46 8.61
CA TYR A 31 -7.67 -1.35 9.01
C TYR A 31 -7.12 -0.63 10.23
N GLU A 32 -6.50 -1.36 11.16
CA GLU A 32 -5.75 -0.77 12.29
C GLU A 32 -4.61 0.11 11.77
N ILE A 33 -3.74 -0.44 10.91
CA ILE A 33 -2.64 0.32 10.28
C ILE A 33 -3.21 1.53 9.52
N GLY A 34 -4.24 1.34 8.69
CA GLY A 34 -4.89 2.41 7.96
C GLY A 34 -5.45 3.52 8.86
N ALA A 35 -6.01 3.16 10.01
CA ALA A 35 -6.61 4.11 10.95
C ALA A 35 -5.59 4.87 11.79
N THR A 36 -4.49 4.22 12.18
CA THR A 36 -3.59 4.74 13.22
C THR A 36 -2.20 5.15 12.72
N TRP A 37 -1.75 4.65 11.56
CA TRP A 37 -0.40 4.95 11.08
C TRP A 37 -0.21 6.45 10.80
N PRO A 38 0.85 7.09 11.34
CA PRO A 38 0.94 8.54 11.39
C PRO A 38 1.12 9.20 10.02
N LYS A 39 1.77 8.51 9.07
CA LYS A 39 2.15 9.08 7.77
C LYS A 39 1.22 8.60 6.66
N SER A 40 0.68 9.55 5.89
CA SER A 40 0.00 9.26 4.63
C SER A 40 1.00 8.76 3.60
N TYR A 41 0.59 7.84 2.72
CA TYR A 41 1.40 7.22 1.66
C TYR A 41 2.64 6.45 2.12
N ASP A 42 2.81 6.23 3.44
CA ASP A 42 3.89 5.41 3.97
C ASP A 42 3.57 3.92 3.80
N ARG A 43 4.36 3.24 2.96
CA ARG A 43 4.10 1.87 2.49
C ARG A 43 4.61 0.86 3.52
N VAL A 44 3.81 0.60 4.54
CA VAL A 44 4.13 -0.31 5.65
C VAL A 44 4.00 -1.77 5.19
N VAL A 45 5.07 -2.54 5.29
CA VAL A 45 5.07 -3.96 4.89
C VAL A 45 4.30 -4.80 5.91
N ILE A 46 3.29 -5.51 5.43
CA ILE A 46 2.43 -6.39 6.22
C ILE A 46 2.64 -7.88 5.90
N GLY A 47 3.39 -8.18 4.84
CA GLY A 47 3.75 -9.53 4.46
C GLY A 47 4.99 -9.54 3.58
N LYS A 48 5.88 -10.51 3.80
CA LYS A 48 7.12 -10.66 3.04
C LYS A 48 7.40 -12.14 2.75
N ASN A 49 7.67 -12.46 1.49
CA ASN A 49 8.11 -13.79 1.08
C ASN A 49 9.23 -13.67 0.04
N GLY A 50 10.46 -14.04 0.43
CA GLY A 50 11.64 -13.81 -0.40
C GLY A 50 11.76 -12.33 -0.78
N PRO A 51 11.85 -11.98 -2.08
CA PRO A 51 11.91 -10.60 -2.54
C PRO A 51 10.52 -9.93 -2.65
N TYR A 52 9.42 -10.67 -2.51
CA TYR A 52 8.07 -10.15 -2.70
C TYR A 52 7.49 -9.63 -1.39
N VAL A 53 6.72 -8.55 -1.47
CA VAL A 53 6.11 -7.89 -0.32
C VAL A 53 4.68 -7.47 -0.63
N LEU A 54 3.85 -7.52 0.41
CA LEU A 54 2.56 -6.88 0.46
C LEU A 54 2.68 -5.72 1.45
N ALA A 55 2.42 -4.51 0.98
CA ALA A 55 2.40 -3.30 1.81
C ALA A 55 0.98 -2.76 1.95
N CYS A 56 0.73 -2.08 3.06
CA CYS A 56 -0.51 -1.41 3.40
C CYS A 56 -0.21 0.06 3.68
N PHE A 57 -1.06 0.98 3.22
CA PHE A 57 -0.94 2.39 3.55
C PHE A 57 -2.27 3.12 3.46
N ARG A 58 -2.36 4.22 4.21
CA ARG A 58 -3.43 5.19 4.08
C ARG A 58 -3.05 6.21 3.02
N ALA A 59 -3.87 6.35 1.98
CA ALA A 59 -3.83 7.44 1.03
C ALA A 59 -4.77 8.57 1.49
N GLU A 60 -4.26 9.78 1.61
CA GLU A 60 -5.03 11.00 1.89
C GLU A 60 -4.30 12.20 1.29
N GLY A 61 -5.02 13.00 0.49
CA GLY A 61 -4.46 14.14 -0.21
C GLY A 61 -3.82 13.74 -1.54
N GLU A 62 -2.74 14.43 -1.91
CA GLU A 62 -1.92 14.09 -3.08
C GLU A 62 -0.61 13.47 -2.60
N ASP A 63 -0.19 12.38 -3.23
CA ASP A 63 1.14 11.81 -2.99
C ASP A 63 2.20 12.83 -3.42
N ALA A 64 3.15 13.12 -2.53
CA ALA A 64 4.23 14.07 -2.79
C ALA A 64 5.18 13.59 -3.90
N SER A 65 5.15 12.30 -4.25
CA SER A 65 6.04 11.69 -5.23
C SER A 65 5.30 11.04 -6.39
N TRP A 66 5.88 11.16 -7.57
CA TRP A 66 5.69 10.20 -8.64
C TRP A 66 6.53 8.97 -8.36
N TRP A 67 5.98 7.78 -8.58
CA TRP A 67 6.66 6.52 -8.37
C TRP A 67 6.97 5.85 -9.68
N TYR A 68 8.17 5.27 -9.80
CA TYR A 68 8.59 4.52 -10.97
C TYR A 68 9.25 3.21 -10.53
N MET A 69 8.82 2.09 -11.13
CA MET A 69 9.43 0.78 -10.89
C MET A 69 9.77 0.06 -12.21
N PRO A 70 10.85 -0.74 -12.24
CA PRO A 70 11.27 -1.47 -13.43
C PRO A 70 10.48 -2.78 -13.64
N HIS A 71 9.49 -3.05 -12.80
CA HIS A 71 8.63 -4.23 -12.82
C HIS A 71 7.20 -3.79 -12.51
N ASP A 72 6.22 -4.63 -12.84
CA ASP A 72 4.83 -4.37 -12.50
C ASP A 72 4.62 -4.38 -10.99
N GLU A 73 3.71 -3.54 -10.54
CA GLU A 73 3.13 -3.56 -9.20
C GLU A 73 1.60 -3.61 -9.35
N TYR A 74 0.91 -4.00 -8.28
CA TYR A 74 -0.55 -4.01 -8.27
C TYR A 74 -1.08 -3.32 -7.03
N LEU A 75 -2.11 -2.51 -7.24
CA LEU A 75 -2.78 -1.76 -6.19
C LEU A 75 -4.20 -2.30 -6.01
N LEU A 76 -4.55 -2.66 -4.78
CA LEU A 76 -5.92 -2.97 -4.38
C LEU A 76 -6.43 -1.87 -3.46
N LEU A 77 -7.50 -1.20 -3.86
CA LEU A 77 -8.18 -0.24 -3.00
C LEU A 77 -9.17 -0.98 -2.10
N VAL A 78 -8.90 -0.98 -0.79
CA VAL A 78 -9.73 -1.68 0.20
C VAL A 78 -10.92 -0.83 0.61
N GLU A 79 -10.70 0.46 0.84
CA GLU A 79 -11.70 1.41 1.31
C GLU A 79 -11.40 2.80 0.76
N GLY A 80 -12.42 3.50 0.27
CA GLY A 80 -12.35 4.91 -0.09
C GLY A 80 -12.41 5.17 -1.60
N GLU A 81 -11.65 6.16 -2.06
CA GLU A 81 -11.56 6.50 -3.47
C GLU A 81 -10.14 7.03 -3.76
N VAL A 82 -9.49 6.50 -4.79
CA VAL A 82 -8.14 6.90 -5.20
C VAL A 82 -8.11 7.11 -6.70
N ARG A 83 -7.64 8.28 -7.13
CA ARG A 83 -7.23 8.53 -8.51
C ARG A 83 -5.75 8.16 -8.66
N VAL A 84 -5.42 7.42 -9.70
CA VAL A 84 -4.04 7.11 -10.11
C VAL A 84 -3.79 7.72 -11.47
N ASP A 85 -2.87 8.68 -11.55
CA ASP A 85 -2.42 9.31 -12.78
C ASP A 85 -1.16 8.60 -13.30
N TYR A 86 -1.01 8.48 -14.62
CA TYR A 86 0.07 7.74 -15.27
C TYR A 86 0.83 8.59 -16.28
N ILE A 87 2.15 8.50 -16.27
CA ILE A 87 3.04 9.11 -17.27
C ILE A 87 4.00 8.04 -17.79
N GLU A 88 4.07 7.88 -19.11
CA GLU A 88 5.14 7.15 -19.76
C GLU A 88 6.39 8.07 -19.84
N PRO A 89 7.46 7.80 -19.07
CA PRO A 89 8.59 8.71 -19.00
C PRO A 89 9.31 8.83 -20.34
N ARG A 90 9.72 10.05 -20.71
CA ARG A 90 10.50 10.30 -21.94
C ARG A 90 11.90 9.68 -21.86
N GLU A 91 12.47 9.65 -20.66
CA GLU A 91 13.80 9.14 -20.37
C GLU A 91 13.72 8.02 -19.33
N GLN A 92 14.74 7.16 -19.30
CA GLN A 92 14.80 6.12 -18.29
C GLN A 92 15.01 6.72 -16.90
N LEU A 93 14.04 6.51 -16.01
CA LEU A 93 14.13 6.93 -14.62
C LEU A 93 14.83 5.87 -13.77
N LYS A 94 15.44 6.31 -12.66
CA LYS A 94 15.84 5.39 -11.60
C LYS A 94 14.59 4.86 -10.88
N PRO A 95 14.57 3.60 -10.43
CA PRO A 95 13.51 3.10 -9.55
C PRO A 95 13.33 3.99 -8.32
N GLY A 96 12.08 4.19 -7.87
CA GLY A 96 11.76 4.93 -6.66
C GLY A 96 10.94 6.22 -6.87
N PRO A 97 10.94 7.12 -5.87
CA PRO A 97 10.18 8.36 -5.87
C PRO A 97 10.87 9.47 -6.67
N HIS A 98 10.07 10.28 -7.36
CA HIS A 98 10.48 11.43 -8.16
C HIS A 98 9.57 12.62 -7.86
N LYS A 99 10.14 13.83 -7.76
CA LYS A 99 9.34 15.05 -7.55
C LYS A 99 8.47 15.38 -8.77
N ASN A 100 9.06 15.26 -9.96
CA ASN A 100 8.40 15.54 -11.24
C ASN A 100 8.84 14.49 -12.25
N VAL A 101 7.94 14.13 -13.16
CA VAL A 101 8.23 13.26 -14.30
C VAL A 101 7.74 13.95 -15.57
N THR A 102 8.57 13.91 -16.61
CA THR A 102 8.22 14.38 -17.95
C THR A 102 8.06 13.20 -18.89
N GLY A 103 7.06 13.26 -19.77
CA GLY A 103 6.70 12.11 -20.57
C GLY A 103 5.38 12.30 -21.30
N THR A 104 4.86 11.19 -21.81
CA THR A 104 3.53 11.13 -22.42
C THR A 104 2.49 10.88 -21.33
N ASP A 105 1.49 11.74 -21.24
CA ASP A 105 0.33 11.51 -20.36
C ASP A 105 -0.44 10.27 -20.85
N MET A 106 -0.58 9.27 -19.99
CA MET A 106 -1.29 8.03 -20.28
C MET A 106 -2.74 8.05 -19.75
N GLY A 107 -3.16 9.15 -19.12
CA GLY A 107 -4.45 9.29 -18.48
C GLY A 107 -4.45 8.80 -17.03
N HIS A 108 -5.63 8.43 -16.54
CA HIS A 108 -5.83 8.10 -15.13
C HIS A 108 -6.90 7.03 -14.92
N MET A 109 -6.85 6.38 -13.77
CA MET A 109 -7.90 5.51 -13.25
C MET A 109 -8.49 6.08 -11.96
N VAL A 110 -9.79 5.92 -11.76
CA VAL A 110 -10.47 6.23 -10.49
C VAL A 110 -10.95 4.92 -9.88
N LEU A 111 -10.39 4.59 -8.73
CA LEU A 111 -10.60 3.34 -8.02
C LEU A 111 -11.57 3.58 -6.86
N ARG A 112 -12.43 2.58 -6.60
CA ARG A 112 -13.29 2.49 -5.42
C ARG A 112 -13.09 1.17 -4.70
N ASP A 113 -13.75 0.98 -3.56
CA ASP A 113 -13.69 -0.23 -2.73
C ASP A 113 -13.70 -1.52 -3.58
N GLY A 114 -12.68 -2.36 -3.42
CA GLY A 114 -12.49 -3.61 -4.13
C GLY A 114 -11.85 -3.50 -5.53
N SER A 115 -11.54 -2.30 -6.01
CA SER A 115 -10.89 -2.12 -7.32
C SER A 115 -9.43 -2.56 -7.26
N LEU A 116 -9.04 -3.41 -8.22
CA LEU A 116 -7.64 -3.78 -8.47
C LEU A 116 -7.14 -3.03 -9.71
N ALA A 117 -5.99 -2.39 -9.60
CA ALA A 117 -5.33 -1.65 -10.68
C ALA A 117 -3.90 -2.16 -10.90
N SER A 118 -3.50 -2.22 -12.18
CA SER A 118 -2.11 -2.41 -12.55
C SER A 118 -1.35 -1.10 -12.40
N LEU A 119 -0.11 -1.20 -11.93
CA LEU A 119 0.90 -0.14 -11.97
C LEU A 119 2.02 -0.67 -12.88
N PRO A 120 1.96 -0.39 -14.20
CA PRO A 120 2.80 -1.08 -15.16
C PRO A 120 4.28 -0.78 -14.99
N ALA A 121 5.11 -1.77 -15.27
CA ALA A 121 6.56 -1.61 -15.32
C ALA A 121 6.94 -0.44 -16.24
N ARG A 122 7.87 0.39 -15.77
CA ARG A 122 8.43 1.54 -16.49
C ARG A 122 7.43 2.66 -16.78
N VAL A 123 6.25 2.65 -16.16
CA VAL A 123 5.32 3.78 -16.16
C VAL A 123 5.41 4.47 -14.81
N ALA A 124 5.53 5.80 -14.83
CA ALA A 124 5.46 6.57 -13.60
C ALA A 124 4.00 6.75 -13.19
N TYR A 125 3.69 6.61 -11.90
CA TYR A 125 2.34 6.81 -11.37
C TYR A 125 2.34 7.72 -10.15
N ARG A 126 1.23 8.43 -9.94
CA ARG A 126 1.00 9.23 -8.73
C ARG A 126 -0.43 9.08 -8.28
N MET A 127 -0.62 9.06 -6.96
CA MET A 127 -1.93 8.85 -6.36
C MET A 127 -2.49 10.14 -5.78
N ARG A 128 -3.81 10.28 -5.86
CA ARG A 128 -4.56 11.32 -5.17
C ARG A 128 -5.83 10.74 -4.57
N ALA A 129 -6.02 10.96 -3.27
CA ALA A 129 -7.17 10.48 -2.51
C ALA A 129 -7.92 11.69 -1.90
N PRO A 130 -9.15 12.01 -2.36
CA PRO A 130 -9.92 13.13 -1.81
C PRO A 130 -10.39 12.91 -0.37
N LYS A 131 -10.34 11.67 0.12
CA LYS A 131 -10.68 11.25 1.48
C LYS A 131 -9.70 10.15 1.92
N LYS A 132 -9.60 9.91 3.24
CA LYS A 132 -8.82 8.79 3.79
C LYS A 132 -9.25 7.49 3.11
N SER A 133 -8.28 6.84 2.48
CA SER A 133 -8.49 5.63 1.70
C SER A 133 -7.43 4.59 2.07
N LEU A 134 -7.82 3.32 2.19
CA LEU A 134 -6.95 2.22 2.56
C LEU A 134 -6.50 1.45 1.34
N VAL A 135 -5.20 1.33 1.14
CA VAL A 135 -4.61 0.75 -0.06
C VAL A 135 -3.68 -0.41 0.30
N LEU A 136 -3.76 -1.50 -0.45
CA LEU A 136 -2.73 -2.54 -0.47
C LEU A 136 -1.90 -2.44 -1.76
N LEU A 137 -0.60 -2.63 -1.64
CA LEU A 137 0.36 -2.64 -2.73
C LEU A 137 1.12 -3.97 -2.75
N GLN A 138 1.00 -4.69 -3.85
CA GLN A 138 1.83 -5.85 -4.15
C GLN A 138 3.05 -5.39 -4.94
N THR A 139 4.25 -5.59 -4.39
CA THR A 139 5.51 -5.15 -4.99
C THR A 139 6.69 -6.03 -4.54
N LYS A 140 7.91 -5.57 -4.77
CA LYS A 140 9.16 -6.17 -4.28
C LYS A 140 9.76 -5.34 -3.14
N HIS A 141 10.53 -6.01 -2.29
CA HIS A 141 11.35 -5.37 -1.27
C HIS A 141 12.22 -4.26 -1.88
N SER A 142 12.21 -3.08 -1.27
CA SER A 142 13.02 -1.92 -1.64
C SER A 142 13.23 -1.01 -0.43
N GLU A 143 14.10 -0.02 -0.57
CA GLU A 143 14.43 0.96 0.48
C GLU A 143 13.30 1.97 0.77
N TRP A 144 12.30 2.07 -0.11
CA TRP A 144 11.16 2.99 0.05
C TRP A 144 9.96 2.36 0.77
N LEU A 145 10.15 1.17 1.33
CA LEU A 145 9.14 0.46 2.11
C LEU A 145 9.50 0.49 3.59
N THR A 146 8.48 0.65 4.43
CA THR A 146 8.65 0.72 5.88
C THR A 146 8.47 -0.66 6.49
N TYR A 147 9.49 -1.12 7.24
CA TYR A 147 9.46 -2.39 7.98
C TYR A 147 9.32 -2.08 9.47
N ALA A 148 8.12 -2.23 9.99
CA ALA A 148 7.77 -1.90 11.37
C ALA A 148 7.11 -3.09 12.09
N TRP A 149 7.67 -4.29 11.93
CA TRP A 149 7.07 -5.54 12.42
C TRP A 149 6.73 -5.50 13.91
N GLU A 150 7.61 -4.96 14.74
CA GLU A 150 7.40 -4.84 16.19
C GLU A 150 6.26 -3.89 16.54
N GLU A 151 5.97 -2.90 15.69
CA GLU A 151 4.93 -1.90 15.91
C GLU A 151 3.54 -2.38 15.44
N ILE A 152 3.51 -3.23 14.40
CA ILE A 152 2.25 -3.64 13.75
C ILE A 152 1.83 -5.07 14.11
N CYS A 153 2.76 -5.94 14.50
CA CYS A 153 2.45 -7.33 14.80
C CYS A 153 2.07 -7.51 16.27
N LEU A 154 1.23 -8.52 16.52
CA LEU A 154 1.01 -9.03 17.86
C LEU A 154 2.30 -9.67 18.38
N THR A 155 2.84 -9.14 19.48
CA THR A 155 4.12 -9.56 20.09
C THR A 155 3.95 -10.19 21.47
N GLU A 156 2.84 -9.93 22.17
CA GLU A 156 2.52 -10.44 23.51
C GLU A 156 1.23 -11.28 23.49
N GLU A 157 1.03 -12.13 24.51
CA GLU A 157 -0.17 -12.97 24.71
C GLU A 157 -1.34 -12.21 25.34
#